data_AF-A0A1F5JUK0-F1
#
_entry.id   AF-A0A1F5JUK0-F1
#
_cell.length_a   1.000
_cell.length_b   1.000
_cell.length_c   1.000
_cell.angle_alpha   90.00
_cell.angle_beta   90.00
_cell.angle_gamma   90.00
#
_symmetry.space_group_name_H-M   'P 1'
#
loop_
_entity.id
_entity.type
_entity.pdbx_description
1 polymer ?
#
loop_
_entity_poly.entity_id
_entity_poly.type
_entity_poly.pdbx_seq_one_letter_code
_entity_poly.pdbx_strand_id
1 'polypeptide(L)'
;MPARFRRFLIVGFLLFLSLYPNPYTLTPTFADWTLDLDPPSTIFAPAPSCTNCANGEISTISLACSDTGGSGCRNTYYTVDGSTPGCTAPATLYSGPFPVSGSSQTITIKAISCDNAGNTAAVVSQSITFSAAVCTPSCNGGTSYCPGYAYSDGCSGTCTNGTKTCSGGLICNTSTNVCTAPPPWIQTSGGDVHSNETINTPGGP
;
A
#
# COMPACT_ATOMS: atom_id res chain seq x y z
N MET A 1 66.25 40.20 68.43
CA MET A 1 65.35 39.07 68.78
C MET A 1 64.46 38.75 67.57
N PRO A 2 64.14 37.48 67.30
CA PRO A 2 64.46 36.88 66.01
C PRO A 2 63.29 36.76 65.02
N ALA A 3 63.65 36.73 63.73
CA ALA A 3 62.84 36.44 62.56
C ALA A 3 62.29 34.99 62.49
N ARG A 4 61.83 34.44 63.62
CA ARG A 4 61.31 33.06 63.74
C ARG A 4 59.79 32.94 63.83
N PHE A 5 59.05 34.05 63.88
CA PHE A 5 57.59 34.01 64.09
C PHE A 5 56.73 34.06 62.82
N ARG A 6 57.31 34.39 61.64
CA ARG A 6 56.56 34.52 60.38
C ARG A 6 56.40 33.22 59.57
N ARG A 7 57.17 32.16 59.87
CA ARG A 7 57.07 30.87 59.15
C ARG A 7 55.98 29.94 59.69
N PHE A 8 55.54 30.11 60.94
CA PHE A 8 54.50 29.26 61.53
C PHE A 8 53.06 29.69 61.19
N LEU A 9 52.84 30.97 60.85
CA LEU A 9 51.49 31.47 60.53
C LEU A 9 51.01 31.01 59.14
N ILE A 10 51.92 30.90 58.17
CA ILE A 10 51.59 30.51 56.77
C ILE A 10 51.44 28.99 56.64
N VAL A 11 52.26 28.19 57.34
CA VAL A 11 52.14 26.73 57.33
C VAL A 11 50.91 26.26 58.09
N GLY A 12 50.52 26.95 59.18
CA GLY A 12 49.28 26.67 59.90
C GLY A 12 48.01 26.96 59.09
N PHE A 13 48.00 28.04 58.30
CA PHE A 13 46.85 28.43 57.47
C PHE A 13 46.67 27.51 56.24
N LEU A 14 47.77 27.02 55.64
CA LEU A 14 47.73 26.05 54.55
C LEU A 14 47.34 24.63 55.03
N LEU A 15 47.71 24.23 56.26
CA LEU A 15 47.27 22.96 56.85
C LEU A 15 45.81 23.00 57.34
N PHE A 16 45.30 24.19 57.70
CA PHE A 16 43.88 24.38 58.03
C PHE A 16 43.01 24.19 56.78
N LEU A 17 43.38 24.74 55.61
CA LEU A 17 42.60 24.56 54.38
C LEU A 17 42.54 23.12 53.86
N SER A 18 43.47 22.23 54.25
CA SER A 18 43.46 20.82 53.87
C SER A 18 42.65 19.92 54.82
N LEU A 19 42.23 20.43 55.98
CA LEU A 19 41.48 19.67 57.00
C LEU A 19 39.99 20.02 57.02
N TYR A 20 39.56 21.05 56.31
CA TYR A 20 38.14 21.30 56.04
C TYR A 20 37.81 20.75 54.65
N PRO A 21 37.15 19.58 54.53
CA PRO A 21 36.60 19.18 53.26
C PRO A 21 35.69 20.32 52.80
N ASN A 22 35.97 20.84 51.61
CA ASN A 22 35.25 21.96 51.03
C ASN A 22 33.74 21.57 51.01
N PRO A 23 32.86 22.22 51.79
CA PRO A 23 31.44 21.83 51.85
C PRO A 23 30.72 22.12 50.54
N TYR A 24 31.38 22.85 49.63
CA TYR A 24 30.93 23.13 48.28
C TYR A 24 31.45 22.07 47.32
N THR A 25 31.08 20.81 47.51
CA THR A 25 31.01 19.89 46.37
C THR A 25 29.89 20.39 45.48
N LEU A 26 30.24 21.25 44.52
CA LEU A 26 29.37 21.53 43.39
C LEU A 26 29.26 20.19 42.65
N THR A 27 28.24 19.40 42.96
CA THR A 27 27.79 18.36 42.05
C THR A 27 27.33 19.11 40.81
N PRO A 28 28.06 19.06 39.68
CA PRO A 28 27.55 19.68 38.48
C PRO A 28 26.28 18.89 38.14
N THR A 29 25.12 19.47 38.44
CA THR A 29 23.87 19.07 37.83
C THR A 29 23.97 19.61 36.41
N PHE A 30 24.72 18.90 35.56
CA PHE A 30 24.48 19.04 34.14
C PHE A 30 23.00 18.72 33.97
N ALA A 31 22.23 19.71 33.51
CA ALA A 31 20.92 19.41 32.98
C ALA A 31 21.16 18.36 31.90
N ASP A 32 20.75 17.13 32.16
CA ASP A 32 20.79 16.06 31.20
C ASP A 32 19.75 16.42 30.15
N TRP A 33 20.17 17.23 29.17
CA TRP A 33 19.48 17.33 27.91
C TRP A 33 19.73 15.99 27.23
N THR A 34 18.92 14.99 27.57
CA THR A 34 18.97 13.68 26.93
C THR A 34 18.66 13.90 25.45
N LEU A 35 19.72 14.02 24.66
CA LEU A 35 19.65 14.08 23.21
C LEU A 35 19.13 12.74 22.72
N ASP A 36 17.91 12.74 22.21
CA ASP A 36 17.31 11.58 21.59
C ASP A 36 17.71 11.48 20.12
N LEU A 37 18.39 10.39 19.78
CA LEU A 37 18.83 10.04 18.43
C LEU A 37 18.18 8.74 17.93
N ASP A 38 17.27 8.15 18.72
CA ASP A 38 16.63 6.89 18.39
C ASP A 38 15.39 7.18 17.52
N PRO A 39 15.39 6.79 16.24
CA PRO A 39 14.27 7.10 15.37
C PRO A 39 13.05 6.23 15.71
N PRO A 40 11.83 6.77 15.52
CA PRO A 40 10.63 5.98 15.67
C PRO A 40 10.52 4.92 14.56
N SER A 41 9.61 3.98 14.75
CA SER A 41 9.20 2.98 13.75
C SER A 41 7.77 3.25 13.28
N THR A 42 7.50 2.95 12.01
CA THR A 42 6.15 3.04 11.40
C THR A 42 5.77 1.69 10.84
N ILE A 43 4.55 1.24 11.08
CA ILE A 43 4.03 -0.01 10.53
C ILE A 43 2.58 0.13 10.09
N PHE A 44 2.15 -0.71 9.14
CA PHE A 44 0.75 -0.92 8.85
C PHE A 44 0.17 -1.91 9.86
N ALA A 45 -0.58 -1.41 10.84
CA ALA A 45 -1.12 -2.21 11.93
C ALA A 45 -2.52 -1.71 12.37
N PRO A 46 -3.55 -2.58 12.33
CA PRO A 46 -3.55 -3.90 11.70
C PRO A 46 -3.20 -3.82 10.19
N ALA A 47 -2.80 -4.95 9.62
CA ALA A 47 -2.58 -5.05 8.18
C ALA A 47 -3.87 -4.70 7.41
N PRO A 48 -3.77 -4.22 6.15
CA PRO A 48 -4.93 -3.95 5.31
C PRO A 48 -5.86 -5.16 5.20
N SER A 49 -7.17 -4.94 5.18
CA SER A 49 -8.16 -6.02 5.08
C SER A 49 -8.04 -6.83 3.78
N CYS A 50 -7.53 -6.20 2.71
CA CYS A 50 -7.15 -6.87 1.48
C CYS A 50 -5.99 -6.13 0.79
N THR A 51 -5.08 -6.87 0.17
CA THR A 51 -3.99 -6.35 -0.66
C THR A 51 -4.29 -6.51 -2.15
N ASN A 52 -5.05 -7.55 -2.50
CA ASN A 52 -5.69 -7.73 -3.80
C ASN A 52 -7.19 -7.77 -3.54
N CYS A 53 -7.86 -6.67 -3.84
CA CYS A 53 -9.27 -6.47 -3.57
C CYS A 53 -10.06 -6.56 -4.87
N ALA A 54 -11.32 -6.98 -4.79
CA ALA A 54 -12.21 -6.85 -5.93
C ALA A 54 -12.53 -5.37 -6.18
N ASN A 55 -12.82 -5.01 -7.43
CA ASN A 55 -13.26 -3.65 -7.77
C ASN A 55 -14.46 -3.22 -6.90
N GLY A 56 -14.38 -2.02 -6.33
CA GLY A 56 -15.41 -1.47 -5.44
C GLY A 56 -15.37 -1.97 -3.99
N GLU A 57 -14.54 -2.95 -3.66
CA GLU A 57 -14.28 -3.30 -2.26
C GLU A 57 -13.49 -2.19 -1.54
N ILE A 58 -13.58 -2.20 -0.21
CA ILE A 58 -12.87 -1.27 0.66
C ILE A 58 -11.76 -2.01 1.40
N SER A 59 -10.54 -1.51 1.25
CA SER A 59 -9.42 -1.87 2.12
C SER A 59 -9.23 -0.80 3.18
N THR A 60 -9.26 -1.16 4.47
CA THR A 60 -9.02 -0.20 5.56
C THR A 60 -7.53 -0.14 5.87
N ILE A 61 -6.95 1.06 5.81
CA ILE A 61 -5.54 1.30 6.11
C ILE A 61 -5.42 1.85 7.52
N SER A 62 -4.61 1.19 8.34
CA SER A 62 -4.27 1.63 9.70
C SER A 62 -2.76 1.73 9.84
N LEU A 63 -2.29 2.80 10.47
CA LEU A 63 -0.88 3.04 10.76
C LEU A 63 -0.66 3.05 12.27
N ALA A 64 0.46 2.49 12.70
CA ALA A 64 0.93 2.58 14.06
C ALA A 64 2.37 3.08 14.09
N CYS A 65 2.68 3.84 15.14
CA CYS A 65 4.02 4.31 15.44
C CYS A 65 4.45 3.75 16.80
N SER A 66 5.72 3.35 16.90
CA SER A 66 6.34 3.05 18.19
C SER A 66 7.76 3.58 18.23
N ASP A 67 8.16 4.10 19.39
CA ASP A 67 9.47 4.69 19.59
C ASP A 67 9.99 4.25 20.96
N THR A 68 10.73 3.13 20.96
CA THR A 68 11.18 2.49 22.20
C THR A 68 12.58 2.98 22.52
N GLY A 69 12.72 3.71 23.63
CA GLY A 69 14.01 4.30 24.03
C GLY A 69 14.17 5.77 23.60
N GLY A 70 13.38 6.22 22.61
CA GLY A 70 13.35 7.62 22.16
C GLY A 70 12.32 8.50 22.88
N SER A 71 12.08 9.67 22.31
CA SER A 71 11.23 10.75 22.84
C SER A 71 9.73 10.56 22.59
N GLY A 72 9.34 9.45 21.98
CA GLY A 72 7.96 9.10 21.66
C GLY A 72 7.50 9.64 20.31
N CYS A 73 6.53 8.96 19.71
CA CYS A 73 5.92 9.35 18.44
C CYS A 73 5.18 10.69 18.53
N ARG A 74 5.52 11.63 17.64
CA ARG A 74 4.86 12.93 17.50
C ARG A 74 3.75 12.91 16.47
N ASN A 75 4.07 12.52 15.23
CA ASN A 75 3.11 12.48 14.12
C ASN A 75 3.47 11.37 13.12
N THR A 76 2.45 10.89 12.40
CA THR A 76 2.60 10.00 11.25
C THR A 76 1.99 10.68 10.02
N TYR A 77 2.69 10.62 8.89
CA TYR A 77 2.27 11.19 7.62
C TYR A 77 2.26 10.13 6.53
N TYR A 78 1.37 10.29 5.55
CA TYR A 78 1.23 9.35 4.45
C TYR A 78 0.87 10.00 3.12
N THR A 79 1.05 9.25 2.05
CA THR A 79 0.66 9.56 0.67
C THR A 79 -0.04 8.33 0.09
N VAL A 80 -0.92 8.52 -0.90
CA VAL A 80 -1.68 7.42 -1.55
C VAL A 80 -1.37 7.29 -3.05
N ASP A 81 -0.55 8.19 -3.57
CA ASP A 81 -0.09 8.24 -4.96
C ASP A 81 1.31 7.62 -5.14
N GLY A 82 1.88 7.05 -4.09
CA GLY A 82 3.23 6.47 -4.08
C GLY A 82 4.37 7.48 -3.96
N SER A 83 4.09 8.78 -3.81
CA SER A 83 5.13 9.79 -3.52
C SER A 83 5.74 9.58 -2.13
N THR A 84 6.99 10.00 -1.92
CA THR A 84 7.67 9.81 -0.62
C THR A 84 7.15 10.84 0.40
N PRO A 85 6.53 10.42 1.53
CA PRO A 85 6.08 11.34 2.56
C PRO A 85 7.26 11.89 3.37
N GLY A 86 7.10 13.12 3.87
CA GLY A 86 7.93 13.69 4.93
C GLY A 86 7.12 13.97 6.19
N CYS A 87 7.75 14.53 7.22
CA CYS A 87 7.10 14.92 8.49
C CYS A 87 6.22 16.18 8.40
N THR A 88 5.83 16.58 7.19
CA THR A 88 5.10 17.81 6.87
C THR A 88 4.36 17.65 5.54
N ALA A 89 3.57 18.67 5.18
CA ALA A 89 3.03 18.82 3.83
C ALA A 89 4.14 18.68 2.76
N PRO A 90 3.83 18.12 1.57
CA PRO A 90 2.50 17.81 1.06
C PRO A 90 1.90 16.48 1.53
N ALA A 91 2.59 15.71 2.38
CA ALA A 91 2.06 14.47 2.93
C ALA A 91 0.85 14.74 3.86
N THR A 92 -0.08 13.80 3.89
CA THR A 92 -1.31 13.90 4.70
C THR A 92 -1.04 13.44 6.12
N LEU A 93 -1.47 14.22 7.12
CA LEU A 93 -1.38 13.84 8.53
C LEU A 93 -2.35 12.68 8.81
N TYR A 94 -1.85 11.60 9.40
CA TYR A 94 -2.66 10.47 9.84
C TYR A 94 -3.43 10.82 11.12
N SER A 95 -4.76 10.79 11.05
CA SER A 95 -5.67 11.06 12.17
C SER A 95 -6.46 9.83 12.63
N GLY A 96 -6.29 8.70 11.95
CA GLY A 96 -6.98 7.44 12.23
C GLY A 96 -7.13 6.59 10.98
N PRO A 97 -7.65 5.35 11.12
CA PRO A 97 -7.83 4.45 9.99
C PRO A 97 -8.67 5.07 8.89
N PHE A 98 -8.26 4.86 7.63
CA PHE A 98 -8.95 5.43 6.47
C PHE A 98 -9.24 4.36 5.40
N PRO A 99 -10.36 4.47 4.68
CA PRO A 99 -10.69 3.54 3.61
C PRO A 99 -9.95 3.88 2.31
N VAL A 100 -9.58 2.85 1.56
CA VAL A 100 -9.19 2.97 0.15
C VAL A 100 -10.04 2.01 -0.69
N SER A 101 -10.45 2.47 -1.87
CA SER A 101 -11.23 1.70 -2.84
C SER A 101 -10.81 2.10 -4.25
N GLY A 102 -10.95 1.21 -5.22
CA GLY A 102 -10.60 1.49 -6.61
C GLY A 102 -11.28 0.57 -7.59
N SER A 103 -10.99 0.78 -8.88
CA SER A 103 -11.46 -0.06 -9.96
C SER A 103 -10.37 -0.23 -11.01
N SER A 104 -9.85 -1.45 -11.16
CA SER A 104 -8.82 -1.80 -12.15
C SER A 104 -7.57 -0.91 -12.03
N GLN A 105 -7.07 -0.74 -10.80
CA GLN A 105 -5.94 0.13 -10.49
C GLN A 105 -5.17 -0.38 -9.27
N THR A 106 -3.93 0.10 -9.10
CA THR A 106 -3.16 -0.10 -7.87
C THR A 106 -2.98 1.25 -7.16
N ILE A 107 -3.35 1.30 -5.88
CA ILE A 107 -3.09 2.43 -4.98
C ILE A 107 -1.84 2.10 -4.17
N THR A 108 -0.86 3.00 -4.15
CA THR A 108 0.38 2.80 -3.36
C THR A 108 0.41 3.80 -2.22
N ILE A 109 0.28 3.27 -1.00
CA ILE A 109 0.35 4.03 0.23
C ILE A 109 1.78 4.01 0.74
N LYS A 110 2.37 5.17 0.99
CA LYS A 110 3.63 5.28 1.72
C LYS A 110 3.40 6.06 3.01
N ALA A 111 4.09 5.68 4.07
CA ALA A 111 3.96 6.33 5.37
C ALA A 111 5.30 6.48 6.10
N ILE A 112 5.39 7.49 6.97
CA ILE A 112 6.53 7.79 7.82
C ILE A 112 6.05 8.37 9.14
N SER A 113 6.73 8.08 10.24
CA SER A 113 6.50 8.69 11.55
C SER A 113 7.71 9.47 12.01
N CYS A 114 7.47 10.44 12.88
CA CYS A 114 8.45 11.38 13.39
C CYS A 114 8.25 11.51 14.89
N ASP A 115 9.33 11.60 15.66
CA ASP A 115 9.29 11.68 17.12
C ASP A 115 9.32 13.14 17.63
N ASN A 116 9.43 13.34 18.94
CA ASN A 116 9.46 14.68 19.53
C ASN A 116 10.84 15.37 19.42
N ALA A 117 11.91 14.60 19.22
CA ALA A 117 13.28 15.10 19.03
C ALA A 117 13.59 15.51 17.58
N GLY A 118 12.75 15.11 16.63
CA GLY A 118 12.89 15.40 15.21
C GLY A 118 13.49 14.26 14.39
N ASN A 119 13.71 13.08 14.97
CA ASN A 119 14.14 11.91 14.19
C ASN A 119 12.95 11.36 13.38
N THR A 120 13.29 10.66 12.31
CA THR A 120 12.33 10.15 11.34
C THR A 120 12.48 8.65 11.15
N ALA A 121 11.35 7.96 11.05
CA ALA A 121 11.32 6.55 10.72
C ALA A 121 11.78 6.30 9.28
N ALA A 122 12.13 5.05 8.98
CA ALA A 122 12.16 4.59 7.60
C ALA A 122 10.75 4.69 6.97
N VAL A 123 10.69 5.09 5.70
CA VAL A 123 9.44 5.12 4.94
C VAL A 123 8.98 3.68 4.68
N VAL A 124 7.76 3.37 5.09
CA VAL A 124 7.08 2.10 4.77
C VAL A 124 6.16 2.27 3.57
N SER A 125 5.94 1.18 2.83
CA SER A 125 5.13 1.17 1.61
C SER A 125 4.19 -0.03 1.58
N GLN A 126 2.95 0.21 1.16
CA GLN A 126 1.92 -0.80 0.97
C GLN A 126 1.16 -0.51 -0.32
N SER A 127 1.08 -1.49 -1.22
CA SER A 127 0.27 -1.40 -2.44
C SER A 127 -1.01 -2.19 -2.27
N ILE A 128 -2.12 -1.64 -2.75
CA ILE A 128 -3.44 -2.28 -2.78
C ILE A 128 -3.89 -2.29 -4.24
N THR A 129 -4.07 -3.48 -4.80
CA THR A 129 -4.52 -3.66 -6.18
C THR A 129 -6.00 -3.98 -6.20
N PHE A 130 -6.76 -3.20 -6.95
CA PHE A 130 -8.16 -3.45 -7.26
C PHE A 130 -8.23 -4.04 -8.64
N SER A 131 -8.66 -5.28 -8.72
CA SER A 131 -8.89 -5.96 -9.98
C SER A 131 -10.32 -6.45 -10.04
N ALA A 132 -10.86 -6.44 -11.26
CA ALA A 132 -12.12 -7.12 -11.49
C ALA A 132 -11.89 -8.62 -11.28
N ALA A 133 -12.88 -9.30 -10.69
CA ALA A 133 -12.79 -10.74 -10.48
C ALA A 133 -12.52 -11.42 -11.83
N VAL A 134 -11.41 -12.14 -11.93
CA VAL A 134 -11.12 -12.93 -13.14
C VAL A 134 -12.14 -14.06 -13.16
N CYS A 135 -13.15 -13.91 -14.01
CA CYS A 135 -14.02 -15.02 -14.39
C CYS A 135 -13.11 -16.00 -15.14
N THR A 136 -12.72 -17.12 -14.52
CA THR A 136 -12.17 -18.27 -15.24
C THR A 136 -13.36 -19.12 -15.67
N PRO A 137 -13.86 -18.97 -16.91
CA PRO A 137 -15.02 -19.72 -17.32
C PRO A 137 -14.60 -21.20 -17.42
N SER A 138 -14.98 -22.02 -16.43
CA SER A 138 -14.90 -23.47 -16.56
C SER A 138 -16.11 -23.93 -17.36
N CYS A 139 -15.92 -24.11 -18.66
CA CYS A 139 -16.90 -24.73 -19.54
C CYS A 139 -17.02 -26.22 -19.19
N ASN A 140 -17.82 -26.56 -18.17
CA ASN A 140 -18.24 -27.94 -17.92
C ASN A 140 -19.72 -28.12 -18.30
N GLY A 141 -20.08 -27.64 -19.50
CA GLY A 141 -21.40 -27.85 -20.11
C GLY A 141 -22.57 -27.10 -19.46
N GLY A 142 -22.33 -26.02 -18.69
CA GLY A 142 -23.38 -25.25 -18.01
C GLY A 142 -23.14 -23.74 -18.00
N THR A 143 -24.16 -22.98 -17.56
CA THR A 143 -24.14 -21.50 -17.47
C THR A 143 -23.08 -21.01 -16.49
N SER A 144 -22.13 -20.20 -16.96
CA SER A 144 -21.20 -19.48 -16.10
C SER A 144 -21.91 -18.27 -15.49
N TYR A 145 -22.09 -18.28 -14.17
CA TYR A 145 -22.56 -17.10 -13.42
C TYR A 145 -21.33 -16.36 -12.86
N CYS A 146 -21.11 -15.12 -13.31
CA CYS A 146 -20.09 -14.23 -12.77
C CYS A 146 -20.77 -12.99 -12.16
N PRO A 147 -20.82 -12.84 -10.82
CA PRO A 147 -21.42 -11.68 -10.18
C PRO A 147 -20.53 -10.44 -10.41
N GLY A 148 -21.12 -9.37 -10.97
CA GLY A 148 -20.43 -8.07 -11.18
C GLY A 148 -20.15 -7.68 -12.64
N TYR A 149 -20.45 -8.54 -13.61
CA TYR A 149 -20.36 -8.21 -15.04
C TYR A 149 -21.75 -8.27 -15.68
N ALA A 150 -22.09 -7.26 -16.50
CA ALA A 150 -23.36 -7.20 -17.25
C ALA A 150 -23.38 -8.15 -18.47
N TYR A 151 -22.35 -8.97 -18.65
CA TYR A 151 -22.24 -9.89 -19.78
C TYR A 151 -21.98 -11.32 -19.30
N SER A 152 -23.05 -12.10 -19.25
CA SER A 152 -23.01 -13.55 -19.18
C SER A 152 -22.74 -14.09 -20.57
N ASP A 153 -21.50 -13.96 -21.07
CA ASP A 153 -21.12 -14.75 -22.25
C ASP A 153 -20.96 -16.18 -21.76
N GLY A 154 -22.02 -16.96 -21.99
CA GLY A 154 -22.14 -18.33 -21.53
C GLY A 154 -20.96 -19.15 -22.02
N CYS A 155 -20.18 -19.69 -21.09
CA CYS A 155 -19.25 -20.74 -21.44
C CYS A 155 -20.06 -21.98 -21.82
N SER A 156 -20.09 -22.39 -23.10
CA SER A 156 -20.32 -23.81 -23.40
C SER A 156 -19.93 -24.21 -24.82
N GLY A 157 -19.05 -25.19 -24.92
CA GLY A 157 -18.96 -26.11 -26.05
C GLY A 157 -17.54 -26.44 -26.51
N THR A 158 -17.21 -27.73 -26.57
CA THR A 158 -16.12 -28.24 -27.42
C THR A 158 -16.64 -28.36 -28.86
N CYS A 159 -15.99 -27.71 -29.84
CA CYS A 159 -16.30 -27.96 -31.26
C CYS A 159 -15.94 -29.43 -31.56
N THR A 160 -16.95 -30.30 -31.67
CA THR A 160 -16.75 -31.73 -31.95
C THR A 160 -16.69 -31.95 -33.45
N ASN A 161 -15.72 -32.77 -33.89
CA ASN A 161 -15.36 -32.96 -35.28
C ASN A 161 -16.56 -33.42 -36.14
N GLY A 162 -16.99 -32.56 -37.07
CA GLY A 162 -17.91 -32.93 -38.15
C GLY A 162 -19.30 -32.28 -38.14
N THR A 163 -19.70 -31.53 -37.12
CA THR A 163 -20.99 -30.79 -37.17
C THR A 163 -20.91 -29.43 -36.47
N LYS A 164 -21.06 -28.37 -37.29
CA LYS A 164 -20.86 -26.96 -36.94
C LYS A 164 -22.00 -26.43 -36.06
N THR A 165 -21.97 -26.64 -34.75
CA THR A 165 -22.98 -26.05 -33.86
C THR A 165 -22.36 -25.50 -32.57
N CYS A 166 -22.58 -24.22 -32.31
CA CYS A 166 -22.43 -23.62 -30.97
C CYS A 166 -23.83 -23.46 -30.36
N SER A 167 -23.96 -23.58 -29.04
CA SER A 167 -25.23 -23.29 -28.37
C SER A 167 -25.52 -21.77 -28.38
N GLY A 168 -26.80 -21.40 -28.37
CA GLY A 168 -27.21 -19.99 -28.23
C GLY A 168 -27.05 -19.11 -29.47
N GLY A 169 -26.95 -19.68 -30.68
CA GLY A 169 -26.88 -18.89 -31.93
C GLY A 169 -25.50 -18.30 -32.27
N LEU A 170 -24.45 -18.77 -31.58
CA LEU A 170 -23.07 -18.36 -31.83
C LEU A 170 -22.47 -19.08 -33.07
N ILE A 171 -21.39 -18.52 -33.61
CA ILE A 171 -20.66 -19.08 -34.77
C ILE A 171 -19.36 -19.75 -34.28
N CYS A 172 -19.08 -21.02 -34.66
CA CYS A 172 -17.78 -21.68 -34.36
C CYS A 172 -16.73 -21.21 -35.37
N ASN A 173 -15.67 -20.58 -34.89
CA ASN A 173 -14.46 -20.36 -35.69
C ASN A 173 -13.69 -21.69 -35.78
N THR A 174 -13.67 -22.29 -36.98
CA THR A 174 -13.08 -23.61 -37.22
C THR A 174 -11.55 -23.62 -37.21
N SER A 175 -10.91 -22.45 -37.21
CA SER A 175 -9.44 -22.33 -37.16
C SER A 175 -8.91 -22.21 -35.73
N THR A 176 -9.71 -21.62 -34.83
CA THR A 176 -9.33 -21.38 -33.43
C THR A 176 -10.10 -22.25 -32.42
N ASN A 177 -11.14 -22.96 -32.88
CA ASN A 177 -12.09 -23.73 -32.05
C ASN A 177 -12.77 -22.86 -30.96
N VAL A 178 -13.01 -21.58 -31.28
CA VAL A 178 -13.67 -20.62 -30.39
C VAL A 178 -15.05 -20.26 -30.94
N CYS A 179 -16.10 -20.27 -30.11
CA CYS A 179 -17.40 -19.71 -30.45
C CYS A 179 -17.40 -18.19 -30.21
N THR A 180 -17.82 -17.39 -31.19
CA THR A 180 -17.88 -15.92 -31.08
C THR A 180 -19.29 -15.41 -31.39
N ALA A 181 -19.67 -14.27 -30.79
CA ALA A 181 -20.92 -13.58 -31.10
C ALA A 181 -20.99 -13.21 -32.60
N PRO A 182 -22.18 -13.31 -33.24
CA PRO A 182 -22.33 -12.88 -34.62
C PRO A 182 -22.08 -11.36 -34.74
N PRO A 183 -21.49 -10.88 -35.85
CA PRO A 183 -21.40 -9.45 -36.13
C PRO A 183 -22.81 -8.85 -36.27
N PRO A 184 -22.98 -7.53 -36.06
CA PRO A 184 -24.28 -6.86 -36.17
C PRO A 184 -24.92 -7.11 -37.55
N TRP A 185 -26.22 -7.39 -37.53
CA TRP A 185 -27.02 -7.69 -38.72
C TRP A 185 -26.97 -6.55 -39.73
N ILE A 186 -26.61 -6.86 -40.98
CA ILE A 186 -26.87 -5.99 -42.13
C ILE A 186 -28.01 -6.62 -42.92
N GLN A 187 -29.17 -5.97 -42.93
CA GLN A 187 -30.28 -6.38 -43.79
C GLN A 187 -29.95 -6.05 -45.24
N THR A 188 -29.92 -7.08 -46.09
CA THR A 188 -29.91 -6.92 -47.55
C THR A 188 -31.27 -7.32 -48.10
N SER A 189 -31.64 -6.79 -49.28
CA SER A 189 -32.95 -7.02 -49.92
C SER A 189 -33.24 -8.48 -50.33
N GLY A 190 -32.32 -9.41 -50.07
CA GLY A 190 -32.46 -10.85 -50.30
C GLY A 190 -32.61 -11.71 -49.04
N GLY A 191 -32.67 -11.10 -47.84
CA GLY A 191 -32.71 -11.81 -46.55
C GLY A 191 -31.49 -11.53 -45.68
N ASP A 192 -31.57 -11.94 -44.41
CA ASP A 192 -30.54 -11.71 -43.39
C ASP A 192 -29.31 -12.59 -43.65
N VAL A 193 -28.12 -11.98 -43.81
CA VAL A 193 -26.87 -12.71 -44.03
C VAL A 193 -25.81 -12.24 -43.03
N HIS A 194 -25.08 -13.18 -42.41
CA HIS A 194 -23.92 -12.85 -41.59
C HIS A 194 -22.73 -12.48 -42.49
N SER A 195 -21.99 -11.42 -42.15
CA SER A 195 -20.95 -10.81 -43.00
C SER A 195 -19.73 -11.68 -43.33
N ASN A 196 -19.72 -12.95 -42.93
CA ASN A 196 -18.66 -13.91 -43.23
C ASN A 196 -19.15 -15.13 -44.04
N GLU A 197 -20.38 -15.09 -44.57
CA GLU A 197 -20.86 -16.10 -45.50
C GLU A 197 -20.57 -15.64 -46.94
N THR A 198 -19.72 -16.36 -47.65
CA THR A 198 -19.52 -16.15 -49.08
C THR A 198 -20.85 -16.41 -49.79
N ILE A 199 -21.43 -15.38 -50.43
CA ILE A 199 -22.62 -15.55 -51.26
C ILE A 199 -22.22 -16.38 -52.47
N ASN A 200 -22.43 -17.69 -52.40
CA ASN A 200 -22.41 -18.54 -53.58
C ASN A 200 -23.72 -18.31 -54.32
N THR A 201 -23.70 -17.42 -55.32
CA THR A 201 -24.81 -17.34 -56.26
C THR A 201 -24.94 -18.70 -56.96
N PRO A 202 -26.14 -19.31 -57.04
CA PRO A 202 -26.33 -20.47 -57.89
C PRO A 202 -25.99 -20.06 -59.32
N GLY A 203 -25.06 -20.79 -59.94
CA GLY A 203 -24.79 -20.66 -61.37
C GLY A 203 -26.10 -20.80 -62.13
N GLY A 204 -26.47 -19.75 -62.86
CA GLY A 204 -27.60 -19.80 -63.78
C GLY A 204 -27.25 -20.60 -65.03
N PRO A 205 -28.26 -21.18 -65.70
CA PRO A 205 -28.09 -21.91 -66.97
C PRO A 205 -27.56 -21.03 -68.10
#